data_AF-A0A4S2H526-F1
#
_entry.id   AF-A0A4S2H526-F1
#
_cell.length_a   1.000
_cell.length_b   1.000
_cell.length_c   1.000
_cell.angle_alpha   90.00
_cell.angle_beta   90.00
_cell.angle_gamma   90.00
#
_symmetry.space_group_name_H-M   'P 1'
#
loop_
_entity.id
_entity.type
_entity.pdbx_description
1 polymer ?
#
loop_
_entity_poly.entity_id
_entity_poly.type
_entity_poly.pdbx_seq_one_letter_code
_entity_poly.pdbx_strand_id
1 'polypeptide(L)' 'MRLTGQLRVIPGAILGLDMTAALAVAEALGINPLVCAELLPEIEGTMVRGLNAQIRAEQQEAGSA' A
#
# COMPACT_ATOMS: atom_id res chain seq x y z
N MET A 1 0.31 3.22 -15.21
CA MET A 1 -0.35 3.51 -13.92
C MET A 1 0.57 3.03 -12.78
N ARG A 2 0.75 3.77 -11.69
CA ARG A 2 1.55 3.31 -10.52
C ARG A 2 0.62 2.75 -9.46
N LEU A 3 0.83 1.51 -9.03
CA LEU A 3 -0.01 0.83 -8.04
C LEU A 3 -0.05 1.53 -6.68
N THR A 4 1.08 2.12 -6.26
CA THR A 4 1.19 2.88 -5.00
C THR A 4 0.30 4.13 -4.94
N GLY A 5 -0.29 4.55 -6.07
CA GLY A 5 -1.27 5.65 -6.09
C GLY A 5 -2.69 5.21 -5.74
N GLN A 6 -2.95 3.91 -5.59
CA GLN A 6 -4.26 3.34 -5.26
C GLN A 6 -4.23 2.81 -3.83
N LEU A 7 -4.26 3.71 -2.85
CA LEU A 7 -4.21 3.38 -1.43
C LEU A 7 -5.59 3.50 -0.79
N ARG A 8 -5.89 2.58 0.12
CA ARG A 8 -6.99 2.71 1.07
C ARG A 8 -6.46 3.38 2.33
N VAL A 9 -7.04 4.49 2.72
CA VAL A 9 -6.52 5.36 3.79
C VAL A 9 -7.62 5.87 4.71
N ILE A 10 -7.24 6.20 5.93
CA ILE A 10 -8.01 7.01 6.89
C ILE A 10 -7.14 8.17 7.37
N PRO A 11 -7.69 9.20 8.04
CA PRO A 11 -6.87 10.25 8.62
C PRO A 11 -5.77 9.69 9.52
N GLY A 12 -4.51 9.93 9.14
CA GLY A 12 -3.34 9.51 9.91
C GLY A 12 -2.91 8.04 9.76
N ALA A 13 -3.50 7.25 8.85
CA ALA A 13 -3.04 5.88 8.61
C ALA A 13 -3.37 5.34 7.20
N ILE A 14 -2.47 4.49 6.70
CA ILE A 14 -2.68 3.65 5.51
C ILE A 14 -3.27 2.31 5.94
N LEU A 15 -4.35 1.89 5.29
CA LEU A 15 -5.00 0.60 5.51
C LEU A 15 -4.48 -0.49 4.57
N GLY A 16 -4.04 -0.13 3.36
CA GLY A 16 -3.59 -1.07 2.34
C GLY A 16 -3.59 -0.49 0.93
N LEU A 17 -3.28 -1.34 -0.04
CA LEU A 17 -3.52 -1.13 -1.45
C LEU A 17 -5.01 -1.37 -1.78
N ASP A 18 -5.46 -0.83 -2.90
CA ASP A 18 -6.64 -1.35 -3.58
C ASP A 18 -6.24 -2.64 -4.31
N MET A 19 -6.67 -3.79 -3.77
CA MET A 19 -6.31 -5.10 -4.31
C MET A 19 -6.95 -5.36 -5.68
N THR A 20 -8.13 -4.77 -5.96
CA THR A 20 -8.78 -4.87 -7.27
C THR A 20 -7.95 -4.15 -8.32
N ALA A 21 -7.49 -2.94 -8.01
CA ALA A 21 -6.59 -2.19 -8.88
C ALA A 21 -5.24 -2.90 -9.05
N ALA A 22 -4.72 -3.54 -8.01
CA ALA A 22 -3.47 -4.31 -8.07
C ALA A 22 -3.56 -5.47 -9.06
N LEU A 23 -4.62 -6.27 -8.99
CA LEU A 23 -4.83 -7.41 -9.88
C LEU A 23 -5.14 -6.96 -11.31
N ALA A 24 -5.91 -5.89 -11.48
CA ALA A 24 -6.16 -5.31 -12.81
C ALA A 24 -4.88 -4.79 -13.48
N VAL A 25 -3.97 -4.17 -12.71
CA VAL A 25 -2.65 -3.76 -13.23
C VAL A 25 -1.80 -4.99 -13.56
N ALA A 26 -1.81 -6.04 -12.73
CA ALA A 26 -1.09 -7.28 -13.02
C ALA A 26 -1.55 -7.89 -14.35
N GLU A 27 -2.87 -8.01 -14.54
CA GLU A 27 -3.48 -8.51 -15.78
C GLU A 27 -3.07 -7.65 -16.99
N ALA A 28 -3.15 -6.32 -16.88
CA ALA A 28 -2.76 -5.39 -17.95
C ALA A 28 -1.27 -5.47 -18.31
N LEU A 29 -0.41 -5.88 -17.37
CA LEU A 29 1.03 -6.09 -17.59
C LEU A 29 1.35 -7.51 -18.09
N GLY A 30 0.36 -8.38 -18.28
CA GLY A 30 0.55 -9.77 -18.66
C GLY A 30 1.14 -10.65 -17.54
N ILE A 31 1.08 -10.18 -16.30
CA ILE A 31 1.49 -10.95 -15.11
C ILE A 31 0.29 -11.78 -14.66
N ASN A 32 0.52 -13.06 -14.34
CA ASN A 32 -0.54 -13.95 -13.88
C ASN A 32 -1.20 -13.39 -12.59
N PRO A 33 -2.50 -13.04 -12.60
CA PRO A 33 -3.16 -12.46 -11.43
C PRO A 33 -3.19 -13.39 -10.22
N LEU A 34 -3.18 -14.72 -10.41
CA LEU A 34 -3.12 -15.69 -9.32
C LEU A 34 -1.78 -15.62 -8.59
N VAL A 35 -0.68 -15.48 -9.32
CA VAL A 35 0.65 -15.29 -8.72
C VAL A 35 0.70 -13.97 -7.95
N CYS A 36 0.13 -12.91 -8.50
CA CYS A 36 0.03 -11.63 -7.80
C CYS A 36 -0.84 -11.72 -6.55
N ALA A 37 -1.98 -12.43 -6.59
CA ALA A 37 -2.87 -12.59 -5.44
C ALA A 37 -2.17 -13.27 -4.25
N GLU A 38 -1.24 -14.19 -4.52
CA GLU A 38 -0.45 -14.86 -3.48
C GLU A 38 0.68 -13.98 -2.91
N LEU A 39 1.36 -13.21 -3.77
CA LEU A 39 2.56 -12.46 -3.37
C LEU A 39 2.25 -11.04 -2.85
N LEU A 40 1.22 -10.38 -3.39
CA LEU A 40 0.87 -9.01 -3.05
C LEU A 40 0.51 -8.79 -1.58
N PRO A 41 -0.17 -9.70 -0.86
CA PRO A 41 -0.48 -9.49 0.55
C PRO A 41 0.74 -9.24 1.44
N GLU A 42 1.85 -9.96 1.21
CA GLU A 42 3.08 -9.78 2.00
C GLU A 42 3.77 -8.44 1.67
N ILE A 43 3.74 -8.05 0.40
CA ILE A 43 4.24 -6.76 -0.07
C ILE A 43 3.41 -5.62 0.52
N GLU A 44 2.08 -5.73 0.49
CA GLU A 44 1.14 -4.78 1.10
C GLU A 44 1.43 -4.65 2.59
N GLY A 45 1.56 -5.77 3.31
CA GLY A 45 1.85 -5.78 4.73
C GLY A 45 3.14 -5.02 5.07
N THR A 46 4.20 -5.25 4.29
CA THR A 46 5.49 -4.55 4.47
C THR A 46 5.36 -3.05 4.17
N MET A 47 4.69 -2.70 3.07
CA MET A 47 4.43 -1.31 2.69
C MET A 47 3.60 -0.57 3.76
N VAL A 48 2.49 -1.16 4.21
CA VAL A 48 1.60 -0.58 5.23
C VAL A 48 2.35 -0.33 6.54
N ARG A 49 3.17 -1.29 6.98
CA ARG A 49 4.01 -1.13 8.18
C ARG A 49 4.98 0.04 8.01
N GLY A 50 5.70 0.11 6.89
CA GLY A 50 6.68 1.16 6.63
C GLY A 50 6.05 2.55 6.55
N LEU A 51 5.01 2.72 5.75
CA LEU A 51 4.33 4.02 5.58
C LEU A 51 3.69 4.51 6.87
N ASN A 52 3.03 3.62 7.63
CA ASN A 52 2.46 4.01 8.93
C ASN A 52 3.52 4.33 9.98
N ALA A 53 4.70 3.70 9.92
CA ALA A 53 5.81 4.08 10.80
C ALA A 53 6.32 5.49 10.48
N GLN A 54 6.44 5.83 9.20
CA GLN A 54 6.82 7.18 8.77
C GLN A 54 5.77 8.23 9.22
N ILE A 55 4.48 7.98 8.99
CA ILE A 55 3.40 8.88 9.43
C ILE A 55 3.48 9.15 10.95
N ARG A 56 3.74 8.10 11.74
CA ARG A 56 3.89 8.24 13.20
C ARG A 56 5.11 9.08 13.58
N ALA A 57 6.24 8.92 12.88
CA ALA A 57 7.43 9.72 13.12
C ALA A 57 7.18 11.21 12.81
N GLU A 58 6.56 11.50 11.66
CA GLU A 58 6.22 12.88 11.26
C GLU A 58 5.25 13.55 12.25
N GLN A 59 4.27 12.81 12.78
CA GLN A 59 3.34 13.33 13.80
C GLN A 59 4.04 13.63 15.14
N GLN A 60 5.03 12.82 15.53
CA GLN A 60 5.81 13.04 16.74
C GLN A 60 6.68 14.29 16.62
N GLU A 61 7.29 14.51 15.45
CA GLU A 61 8.04 15.73 15.15
C GLU A 61 7.13 16.97 15.18
N ALA A 62 5.96 16.92 14.54
CA ALA A 62 5.02 18.03 14.50
C ALA A 62 4.39 18.36 15.87
N GLY A 63 4.22 17.38 16.76
CA GLY A 63 3.74 17.60 18.12
C GLY A 63 4.81 18.11 19.10
N SER A 64 6.07 18.17 18.66
CA SER A 64 7.21 18.66 19.46
C SER A 64 7.60 20.12 19.15
N ALA A 65 6.95 20.73 18.16
CA ALA A 65 7.10 22.13 17.75
C ALA A 65 5.95 23.01 18.27
#